data_AF-A0A4R5VNN2-F1
#
_entry.id   AF-A0A4R5VNN2-F1
#
_cell.length_a   1.000
_cell.length_b   1.000
_cell.length_c   1.000
_cell.angle_alpha   90.00
_cell.angle_beta   90.00
_cell.angle_gamma   90.00
#
_symmetry.space_group_name_H-M   'P 1'
#
loop_
_entity.id
_entity.type
_entity.pdbx_description
1 polymer ?
#
loop_
_entity_poly.entity_id
_entity_poly.type
_entity_poly.pdbx_seq_one_letter_code
_entity_poly.pdbx_strand_id
1 'polypeptide(L)'
;MKKFGPFGVKWLKVIHIILVALFFGGIMSSSFALNYGITLATFDETFETYKRIVIISDQIVRIGAFGTLLVSFIYGSFTNWGFFKQCWVTVKWILFTIQTISHLFLSFLHLLKDTSA
;
A
#
# COMPACT_ATOMS: atom_id res chain seq x y z
N MET A 1 -11.42 26.81 8.29
CA MET A 1 -11.86 25.43 8.62
C MET A 1 -11.35 25.07 10.01
N LYS A 2 -12.22 24.50 10.86
CA LYS A 2 -11.89 24.13 12.26
C LYS A 2 -10.82 23.01 12.21
N LYS A 3 -9.64 23.28 12.76
CA LYS A 3 -8.49 22.37 12.70
C LYS A 3 -8.72 21.21 13.67
N PHE A 4 -8.24 20.00 13.33
CA PHE A 4 -8.41 18.85 14.23
C PHE A 4 -7.80 19.14 15.60
N GLY A 5 -8.53 18.78 16.66
CA GLY A 5 -8.03 18.86 18.03
C GLY A 5 -6.86 17.89 18.27
N PRO A 6 -6.12 18.03 19.39
CA PRO A 6 -4.93 17.23 19.70
C PRO A 6 -5.20 15.71 19.71
N PHE A 7 -6.43 15.32 20.03
CA PHE A 7 -6.87 13.93 20.08
C PHE A 7 -7.02 13.29 18.69
N GLY A 8 -7.59 14.02 17.73
CA GLY A 8 -7.77 13.52 16.36
C GLY A 8 -6.44 13.27 15.65
N VAL A 9 -5.45 14.14 15.89
CA VAL A 9 -4.10 13.99 15.32
C VAL A 9 -3.37 12.76 15.88
N LYS A 10 -3.59 12.39 17.16
CA LYS A 10 -3.01 11.17 17.74
C LYS A 10 -3.57 9.90 17.07
N TRP A 11 -4.89 9.82 16.92
CA TRP A 11 -5.53 8.69 16.25
C TRP A 11 -5.12 8.56 14.79
N LEU A 12 -5.03 9.68 14.08
CA LEU A 12 -4.62 9.68 12.68
C LEU A 12 -3.19 9.11 12.51
N LYS A 13 -2.29 9.36 13.46
CA LYS A 13 -0.94 8.75 13.48
C LYS A 13 -0.98 7.25 13.74
N VAL A 14 -1.79 6.78 14.67
CA VAL A 14 -1.92 5.34 14.96
C VAL A 14 -2.43 4.59 13.73
N ILE A 15 -3.49 5.10 13.10
CA ILE A 15 -4.05 4.51 11.88
C ILE A 15 -3.01 4.53 10.75
N HIS A 16 -2.27 5.63 10.59
CA HIS A 16 -1.18 5.71 9.59
C HIS A 16 -0.13 4.60 9.81
N ILE A 17 0.33 4.41 11.04
CA ILE A 17 1.35 3.40 11.37
C ILE A 17 0.83 1.98 11.06
N ILE A 18 -0.42 1.67 11.42
CA ILE A 18 -1.03 0.37 11.12
C ILE A 18 -1.10 0.13 9.61
N LEU A 19 -1.50 1.14 8.83
CA LEU A 19 -1.60 1.03 7.38
C LEU A 19 -0.23 0.90 6.70
N VAL A 20 0.78 1.63 7.19
CA VAL A 20 2.17 1.46 6.76
C VAL A 20 2.69 0.07 7.11
N ALA A 21 2.34 -0.45 8.29
CA ALA A 21 2.70 -1.80 8.70
C ALA A 21 2.03 -2.87 7.85
N LEU A 22 0.78 -2.68 7.40
CA LEU A 22 0.12 -3.57 6.44
C LEU A 22 0.80 -3.52 5.06
N PHE A 23 1.16 -2.32 4.60
CA PHE A 23 1.86 -2.12 3.33
C PHE A 23 3.25 -2.78 3.33
N PHE A 24 4.13 -2.41 4.26
CA PHE A 24 5.48 -2.99 4.35
C PHE A 24 5.47 -4.43 4.83
N GLY A 25 4.59 -4.77 5.78
CA GLY A 25 4.46 -6.10 6.33
C GLY A 25 3.94 -7.12 5.33
N GLY A 26 3.04 -6.73 4.41
CA GLY A 26 2.58 -7.59 3.31
C GLY A 26 3.74 -8.02 2.40
N ILE A 27 4.56 -7.05 1.99
CA ILE A 27 5.75 -7.30 1.15
C ILE A 27 6.75 -8.18 1.93
N MET A 28 7.10 -7.80 3.15
CA MET A 28 8.09 -8.53 3.96
C MET A 28 7.66 -9.95 4.31
N SER A 29 6.40 -10.14 4.72
CA SER A 29 5.87 -11.46 5.06
C SER A 29 5.88 -12.38 3.85
N SER A 30 5.64 -11.84 2.65
CA SER A 30 5.66 -12.60 1.41
C SER A 30 7.08 -12.98 1.03
N SER A 31 8.03 -12.04 1.10
CA SER A 31 9.44 -12.33 0.89
C SER A 31 9.97 -13.37 1.89
N PHE A 32 9.57 -13.29 3.16
CA PHE A 32 9.98 -14.26 4.17
C PHE A 32 9.38 -15.65 3.92
N ALA A 33 8.08 -15.72 3.58
CA ALA A 33 7.42 -16.98 3.23
C ALA A 33 8.08 -17.66 2.03
N LEU A 34 8.50 -16.89 1.01
CA LEU A 34 9.19 -17.43 -0.16
C LEU A 34 10.62 -17.89 0.14
N ASN A 35 11.35 -17.21 1.04
CA ASN A 35 12.75 -17.55 1.34
C ASN A 35 12.89 -18.72 2.34
N TYR A 36 11.94 -18.89 3.25
CA TYR A 36 12.07 -19.84 4.37
C TYR A 36 10.90 -20.81 4.52
N GLY A 37 9.75 -20.54 3.89
CA GLY A 37 8.51 -21.29 4.11
C GLY A 37 8.13 -22.26 2.98
N ILE A 38 8.78 -22.18 1.82
CA ILE A 38 8.48 -23.07 0.69
C ILE A 38 9.57 -24.13 0.56
N THR A 39 9.20 -25.39 0.78
CA THR A 39 10.02 -26.52 0.36
C THR A 39 9.90 -26.64 -1.15
N LEU A 40 11.01 -26.47 -1.86
CA LEU A 40 11.11 -26.61 -3.31
C LEU A 40 10.98 -28.11 -3.69
N ALA A 41 9.77 -28.66 -3.64
CA ALA A 41 9.51 -30.05 -3.96
C ALA A 41 9.45 -30.26 -5.47
N THR A 42 8.40 -29.74 -6.11
CA THR A 42 8.17 -29.79 -7.57
C THR A 42 7.97 -28.38 -8.12
N PHE A 43 8.44 -28.13 -9.35
CA PHE A 43 8.35 -26.80 -9.98
C PHE A 43 6.91 -26.28 -10.03
N ASP A 44 5.95 -27.11 -10.44
CA ASP A 44 4.55 -26.72 -10.58
C ASP A 44 3.91 -26.35 -9.23
N GLU A 45 4.14 -27.16 -8.18
CA GLU A 45 3.61 -26.89 -6.85
C GLU A 45 4.22 -25.63 -6.23
N THR A 46 5.52 -25.42 -6.44
CA THR A 46 6.24 -24.22 -5.98
C THR A 46 5.70 -22.97 -6.68
N PHE A 47 5.48 -23.05 -7.99
CA PHE A 47 5.01 -21.93 -8.82
C PHE A 47 3.58 -21.53 -8.47
N GLU A 48 2.68 -22.50 -8.28
CA GLU A 48 1.30 -22.24 -7.87
C GLU A 48 1.23 -21.69 -6.44
N THR A 49 2.10 -22.14 -5.54
CA THR A 49 2.20 -21.58 -4.18
C THR A 49 2.71 -20.13 -4.22
N TYR A 50 3.74 -19.85 -5.02
CA TYR A 50 4.26 -18.50 -5.24
C TYR A 50 3.18 -17.55 -5.74
N LYS A 51 2.43 -17.94 -6.79
CA LYS A 51 1.32 -17.15 -7.33
C LYS A 51 0.31 -16.77 -6.25
N ARG A 52 -0.12 -17.74 -5.43
CA ARG A 52 -1.11 -17.51 -4.36
C ARG A 52 -0.59 -16.51 -3.32
N ILE A 53 0.66 -16.64 -2.90
CA ILE A 53 1.30 -15.71 -1.95
C ILE A 53 1.35 -14.30 -2.54
N VAL A 54 1.78 -14.16 -3.79
CA VAL A 54 1.87 -12.86 -4.47
C VAL A 54 0.49 -12.20 -4.60
N ILE A 55 -0.54 -12.97 -4.97
CA ILE A 55 -1.91 -12.44 -5.08
C ILE A 55 -2.42 -11.93 -3.73
N ILE A 56 -2.27 -12.72 -2.66
CA ILE A 56 -2.70 -12.33 -1.31
C ILE A 56 -1.94 -11.08 -0.85
N SER A 57 -0.62 -11.08 -1.04
CA SER A 57 0.25 -9.95 -0.72
C SER A 57 -0.19 -8.68 -1.42
N ASP A 58 -0.42 -8.76 -2.73
CA ASP A 58 -0.79 -7.62 -3.55
C ASP A 58 -2.12 -7.00 -3.11
N GLN A 59 -3.10 -7.82 -2.68
CA GLN A 59 -4.35 -7.31 -2.09
C GLN A 59 -4.11 -6.55 -0.77
N ILE A 60 -3.31 -7.11 0.15
CA ILE A 60 -3.01 -6.49 1.45
C ILE A 60 -2.24 -5.17 1.25
N VAL A 61 -1.22 -5.20 0.39
CA VAL A 61 -0.39 -4.05 0.04
C VAL A 61 -1.23 -2.95 -0.59
N ARG A 62 -2.15 -3.30 -1.50
CA ARG A 62 -3.06 -2.35 -2.14
C ARG A 62 -3.97 -1.64 -1.14
N ILE A 63 -4.57 -2.38 -0.20
CA ILE A 63 -5.38 -1.78 0.88
C ILE A 63 -4.54 -0.85 1.76
N GLY A 64 -3.33 -1.27 2.12
CA GLY A 64 -2.38 -0.44 2.88
C GLY A 64 -1.98 0.85 2.14
N ALA A 65 -1.72 0.77 0.84
CA ALA A 65 -1.35 1.91 0.00
C ALA A 65 -2.50 2.95 -0.12
N PHE A 66 -3.72 2.49 -0.41
CA PHE A 66 -4.88 3.39 -0.47
C PHE A 66 -5.20 4.02 0.88
N GLY A 67 -5.14 3.23 1.96
CA GLY A 67 -5.38 3.75 3.31
C GLY A 67 -4.34 4.79 3.72
N THR A 68 -3.05 4.53 3.46
CA THR A 68 -1.97 5.48 3.79
C THR A 68 -2.08 6.77 2.97
N LEU A 69 -2.46 6.69 1.69
CA LEU A 69 -2.81 7.86 0.88
C LEU A 69 -3.96 8.65 1.52
N LEU A 70 -5.09 8.01 1.82
CA LEU A 70 -6.25 8.71 2.39
C LEU A 70 -5.90 9.40 3.72
N VAL A 71 -5.21 8.69 4.62
CA VAL A 71 -4.78 9.23 5.92
C VAL A 71 -3.82 10.39 5.76
N SER A 72 -2.87 10.29 4.81
CA SER A 72 -1.91 11.36 4.56
C SER A 72 -2.57 12.60 3.94
N PHE A 73 -3.67 12.42 3.20
CA PHE A 73 -4.45 13.51 2.61
C PHE A 73 -5.21 14.26 3.70
N ILE A 74 -5.90 13.51 4.57
CA ILE A 74 -6.59 14.07 5.73
C ILE A 74 -5.58 14.78 6.65
N TYR A 75 -4.42 14.18 6.89
CA TYR A 75 -3.38 14.80 7.70
C TYR A 75 -2.91 16.11 7.06
N GLY A 76 -2.67 16.10 5.76
CA GLY A 76 -2.22 17.25 5.00
C GLY A 76 -3.20 18.42 4.93
N SER A 77 -4.48 18.14 4.69
CA SER A 77 -5.53 19.16 4.53
C SER A 77 -6.01 19.74 5.86
N PHE A 78 -6.02 18.95 6.93
CA PHE A 78 -6.65 19.35 8.19
C PHE A 78 -5.68 19.67 9.34
N THR A 79 -4.37 19.43 9.17
CA THR A 79 -3.38 19.87 10.15
C THR A 79 -2.74 21.21 9.78
N ASN A 80 -2.39 21.98 10.80
CA ASN A 80 -1.70 23.27 10.69
C ASN A 80 -0.29 23.19 10.07
N TRP A 81 0.17 21.98 9.75
CA TRP A 81 1.54 21.71 9.33
C TRP A 81 1.84 22.21 7.92
N GLY A 82 0.80 22.49 7.13
CA GLY A 82 0.90 23.14 5.83
C GLY A 82 1.49 22.20 4.79
N PHE A 83 0.61 21.49 4.08
CA PHE A 83 0.97 20.53 3.02
C PHE A 83 1.90 21.11 1.93
N PHE A 84 1.83 22.43 1.71
CA PHE A 84 2.62 23.16 0.72
C PHE A 84 3.80 23.95 1.33
N LYS A 85 3.97 23.97 2.65
CA LYS A 85 5.14 24.62 3.28
C LYS A 85 6.41 23.75 3.17
N GLN A 86 6.25 22.45 3.03
CA GLN A 86 7.34 21.50 2.84
C GLN A 86 7.22 20.85 1.47
N CYS A 87 7.80 21.48 0.45
CA CYS A 87 7.78 20.97 -0.94
C CYS A 87 8.17 19.49 -1.05
N TRP A 88 9.07 19.03 -0.18
CA TRP A 88 9.48 17.63 -0.10
C TRP A 88 8.34 16.66 0.22
N VAL A 89 7.43 17.06 1.12
CA VAL A 89 6.26 16.23 1.48
C VAL A 89 5.30 16.15 0.30
N THR A 90 5.08 17.26 -0.42
CA THR A 90 4.25 17.29 -1.63
C THR A 90 4.83 16.39 -2.73
N VAL A 91 6.15 16.46 -2.98
CA VAL A 91 6.81 15.63 -4.00
C VAL A 91 6.65 14.15 -3.69
N LYS A 92 6.90 13.74 -2.43
CA LYS A 92 6.66 12.36 -1.99
C LYS A 92 5.22 11.93 -2.23
N TRP A 93 4.28 12.81 -1.96
CA TRP A 93 2.86 12.56 -2.16
C TRP A 93 2.50 12.31 -3.63
N ILE A 94 3.02 13.15 -4.52
CA ILE A 94 2.80 13.03 -5.97
C ILE A 94 3.40 11.72 -6.47
N LEU A 95 4.64 11.41 -6.09
CA LEU A 95 5.29 10.15 -6.48
C LEU A 95 4.51 8.93 -5.99
N PHE A 96 4.04 8.95 -4.75
CA PHE A 96 3.27 7.85 -4.18
C PHE A 96 1.88 7.69 -4.83
N THR A 97 1.26 8.81 -5.20
CA THR A 97 -0.01 8.82 -5.94
C THR A 97 0.17 8.25 -7.35
N ILE A 98 1.21 8.69 -8.06
CA ILE A 98 1.56 8.16 -9.39
C ILE A 98 1.80 6.65 -9.31
N GLN A 99 2.63 6.21 -8.35
CA GLN A 99 2.90 4.78 -8.14
C GLN A 99 1.63 3.97 -7.92
N THR A 100 0.71 4.45 -7.07
CA THR A 100 -0.53 3.74 -6.77
C THR A 100 -1.48 3.69 -7.97
N ILE A 101 -1.56 4.77 -8.75
CA ILE A 101 -2.38 4.83 -9.97
C ILE A 101 -1.81 3.90 -11.05
N SER A 102 -0.50 3.91 -11.27
CA SER A 102 0.15 3.01 -12.23
C SER A 102 -0.12 1.54 -11.89
N HIS A 103 -0.05 1.17 -10.61
CA HIS A 103 -0.34 -0.20 -10.16
C HIS A 103 -1.80 -0.59 -10.37
N LEU A 104 -2.73 0.34 -10.10
CA LEU A 104 -4.16 0.14 -10.37
C LEU A 104 -4.42 -0.05 -11.87
N PHE A 105 -3.80 0.77 -12.72
CA PHE A 105 -3.94 0.69 -14.17
C PHE A 105 -3.43 -0.65 -14.73
N LEU A 106 -2.25 -1.10 -14.29
CA LEU A 106 -1.70 -2.40 -14.69
C LEU A 106 -2.59 -3.56 -14.25
N SER A 107 -3.11 -3.51 -13.02
CA SER A 107 -4.02 -4.52 -12.51
C SER A 107 -5.33 -4.58 -13.30
N PHE A 108 -5.85 -3.42 -13.74
CA PHE A 108 -7.03 -3.35 -14.60
C PHE A 108 -6.74 -3.87 -16.01
N LEU A 109 -5.58 -3.56 -16.57
CA LEU A 109 -5.15 -4.08 -17.87
C LEU A 109 -5.01 -5.62 -17.86
N HIS A 110 -4.48 -6.19 -16.77
CA HIS A 110 -4.41 -7.64 -16.59
C HIS A 110 -5.79 -8.28 -16.58
N LEU A 111 -6.76 -7.67 -15.87
CA LEU A 111 -8.14 -8.14 -15.82
C LEU A 111 -8.81 -8.13 -17.20
N LEU A 112 -8.59 -7.08 -18.01
CA LEU A 112 -9.09 -7.01 -19.38
C LEU A 112 -8.50 -8.11 -20.28
N LYS A 113 -7.23 -8.45 -20.07
CA LYS A 113 -6.56 -9.52 -20.84
C LYS A 113 -7.12 -10.90 -20.48
N ASP A 114 -7.44 -11.14 -19.21
CA ASP A 114 -8.05 -12.39 -18.75
C ASP A 114 -9.52 -12.53 -19.17
N THR A 115 -10.24 -11.44 -19.46
CA THR A 115 -11.64 -11.48 -19.94
C THR A 115 -11.78 -11.55 -21.46
N SER A 116 -10.68 -11.41 -22.20
CA SER A 116 -10.65 -11.46 -23.67
C SER A 116 -10.03 -12.75 -24.24
N ALA A 117 -9.73 -13.71 -23.37
CA ALA A 117 -9.26 -15.07 -23.68
C ALA A 117 -10.35 -16.10 -23.35
#